data_AF-A0A347WLN6-F1
#
_entry.id   AF-A0A347WLN6-F1
#
_cell.length_a   1.000
_cell.length_b   1.000
_cell.length_c   1.000
_cell.angle_alpha   90.00
_cell.angle_beta   90.00
_cell.angle_gamma   90.00
#
_symmetry.space_group_name_H-M   'P 1'
#
loop_
_entity.id
_entity.type
_entity.pdbx_description
1 polymer ?
#
loop_
_entity_poly.entity_id
_entity_poly.type
_entity_poly.pdbx_seq_one_letter_code
_entity_poly.pdbx_strand_id
1 'polypeptide(L)'
;MNKTFKMNVLLISLGLCAGCNTVDEQYQRFIQEQAVETVQNKQSSQDEVSSENEAQVDEESVGDPRFIPEFNQVEHAIEATDKYQIKDRVFRLKQPFEQTQGDLTYRIDAMDIYRLETVDEHYASEFNFETEGAGIILMQVNILNLSDESRYIAMNDLRLSYPDAVLRLEPSSQLYPLDTGNLRDIMTYAGGQIEGRSAVEGYIVYGLSEDALDSILAEGDFFLSIPVSQASADEVVGLSQGDNTIELPFYLPTNIENEQLLLDNRRSIQDRVALELWGAKDILATADLSESSTEEQVELTLVKGEIYDLALRPAYEASFRYFPQGQIIVSLVFEVENKSEYPIMPYEGQASLTIQEDLIQSDPQLVIDSGPRVINPGERGKFVKSFALDKLRYQAFWQGEPIGIAVNIPTELAASTNRTASDAEVEESLASAGDKETLVLYYYFEWMPHLDQYITDALEVDKHSSQDDRTSTSHSAKVNVEESLVDETEEEG
;
A
#
# COMPACT_ATOMS: atom_id res chain seq x y z
N MET A 1 -48.33 -20.18 -9.24
CA MET A 1 -47.54 -21.44 -9.23
C MET A 1 -46.11 -21.05 -8.92
N ASN A 2 -45.73 -21.26 -7.66
CA ASN A 2 -44.40 -20.99 -7.12
C ASN A 2 -43.43 -22.08 -7.57
N LYS A 3 -42.22 -21.70 -8.00
CA LYS A 3 -40.99 -22.43 -7.69
C LYS A 3 -39.84 -21.45 -7.47
N THR A 4 -39.69 -21.11 -6.20
CA THR A 4 -38.50 -20.57 -5.55
C THR A 4 -37.30 -21.50 -5.80
N PHE A 5 -36.23 -20.96 -6.37
CA PHE A 5 -34.92 -21.62 -6.38
C PHE A 5 -34.14 -21.11 -5.18
N LYS A 6 -34.16 -21.89 -4.09
CA LYS A 6 -33.30 -21.70 -2.91
C LYS A 6 -31.93 -22.26 -3.25
N MET A 7 -30.91 -21.42 -3.31
CA MET A 7 -29.51 -21.87 -3.33
C MET A 7 -29.03 -21.97 -1.88
N ASN A 8 -28.81 -23.21 -1.43
CA ASN A 8 -28.31 -23.51 -0.10
C ASN A 8 -26.83 -23.11 -0.01
N VAL A 9 -26.53 -22.28 0.98
CA VAL A 9 -25.19 -22.06 1.54
C VAL A 9 -24.78 -23.36 2.24
N LEU A 10 -23.72 -24.02 1.76
CA LEU A 10 -23.09 -25.14 2.44
C LEU A 10 -21.85 -24.62 3.17
N LEU A 11 -21.99 -24.43 4.48
CA LEU A 11 -20.91 -24.30 5.44
C LEU A 11 -20.14 -25.63 5.51
N ILE A 12 -18.84 -25.61 5.24
CA ILE A 12 -17.91 -26.66 5.67
C ILE A 12 -16.83 -25.98 6.51
N SER A 13 -17.03 -26.02 7.82
CA SER A 13 -15.97 -25.91 8.81
C SER A 13 -15.75 -27.30 9.41
N LEU A 14 -14.55 -27.84 9.24
CA LEU A 14 -14.00 -28.91 10.08
C LEU A 14 -12.49 -28.92 9.88
N GLY A 15 -11.79 -28.37 10.87
CA GLY A 15 -10.35 -28.52 11.00
C GLY A 15 -9.97 -29.85 11.64
N LEU A 16 -8.80 -30.34 11.19
CA LEU A 16 -7.66 -30.85 11.97
C LEU A 16 -7.10 -32.17 11.43
N CYS A 17 -5.89 -32.03 10.87
CA CYS A 17 -4.71 -32.87 11.07
C CYS A 17 -4.83 -34.38 10.88
N ALA A 18 -4.46 -34.86 9.69
CA ALA A 18 -3.45 -35.91 9.49
C ALA A 18 -3.23 -36.18 7.99
N GLY A 19 -1.97 -36.08 7.52
CA GLY A 19 -1.50 -36.75 6.30
C GLY A 19 -1.52 -35.94 5.01
N CYS A 20 -0.50 -35.09 4.79
CA CYS A 20 -0.09 -34.67 3.44
C CYS A 20 0.37 -35.91 2.67
N ASN A 21 -0.45 -36.43 1.76
CA ASN A 21 -0.07 -37.26 0.60
C ASN A 21 -1.29 -37.66 -0.28
N THR A 22 -2.53 -37.40 0.15
CA THR A 22 -3.75 -37.77 -0.61
C THR A 22 -4.41 -36.62 -1.38
N VAL A 23 -3.96 -35.38 -1.21
CA VAL A 23 -4.52 -34.20 -1.91
C VAL A 23 -3.97 -34.07 -3.34
N ASP A 24 -2.70 -34.43 -3.56
CA ASP A 24 -2.10 -34.44 -4.90
C ASP A 24 -2.74 -35.48 -5.84
N GLU A 25 -3.11 -36.66 -5.31
CA GLU A 25 -3.76 -37.70 -6.12
C GLU A 25 -5.20 -37.35 -6.51
N GLN A 26 -5.94 -36.60 -5.68
CA GLN A 26 -7.28 -36.12 -6.04
C GLN A 26 -7.23 -34.96 -7.04
N TYR A 27 -6.23 -34.09 -6.95
CA TYR A 27 -6.03 -32.97 -7.87
C TYR A 27 -5.61 -33.45 -9.28
N GLN A 28 -4.70 -34.42 -9.38
CA GLN A 28 -4.27 -34.99 -10.66
C GLN A 28 -5.40 -35.80 -11.36
N ARG A 29 -6.29 -36.43 -10.60
CA ARG A 29 -7.46 -37.15 -11.16
C ARG A 29 -8.51 -36.20 -11.73
N PHE A 30 -8.70 -35.03 -11.11
CA PHE A 30 -9.59 -33.98 -11.60
C PHE A 30 -9.07 -33.36 -12.92
N ILE A 31 -7.76 -33.17 -13.06
CA ILE A 31 -7.14 -32.67 -14.30
C ILE A 31 -7.27 -33.71 -15.44
N GLN A 32 -7.14 -35.01 -15.14
CA GLN A 32 -7.33 -36.07 -16.15
C GLN A 32 -8.78 -36.25 -16.60
N GLU A 33 -9.78 -36.08 -15.71
CA GLU A 33 -11.19 -36.18 -16.10
C GLU A 33 -11.65 -34.99 -16.98
N GLN A 34 -11.13 -33.78 -16.75
CA GLN A 34 -11.38 -32.60 -17.61
C GLN A 34 -10.71 -32.69 -19.00
N ALA A 35 -9.57 -33.38 -19.11
CA ALA A 35 -8.88 -33.58 -20.38
C ALA A 35 -9.58 -34.59 -21.32
N VAL A 36 -10.40 -35.50 -20.78
CA VAL A 36 -11.14 -36.51 -21.57
C VAL A 36 -12.46 -35.98 -22.12
N GLU A 37 -13.11 -35.01 -21.45
CA GLU A 37 -14.36 -34.39 -21.93
C GLU A 37 -14.15 -33.43 -23.11
N THR A 38 -12.94 -32.90 -23.30
CA THR A 38 -12.64 -31.91 -24.35
C THR A 38 -12.25 -32.53 -25.70
N VAL A 39 -11.95 -33.83 -25.75
CA VAL A 39 -11.52 -34.52 -26.99
C VAL A 39 -12.70 -35.17 -27.76
N GLN A 40 -13.91 -35.22 -27.19
CA GLN A 40 -15.06 -35.86 -27.85
C GLN A 40 -16.00 -34.94 -28.63
N ASN A 41 -15.72 -33.63 -28.75
CA ASN A 41 -16.63 -32.69 -29.44
C ASN A 41 -16.06 -31.95 -30.66
N LYS A 42 -15.04 -32.51 -31.32
CA LYS A 42 -14.56 -32.06 -32.64
C LYS A 42 -14.48 -33.22 -33.63
N GLN A 43 -15.63 -33.77 -34.01
CA GLN A 43 -15.72 -34.67 -35.16
C GLN A 43 -17.05 -34.50 -35.89
N SER A 44 -17.16 -33.43 -36.68
CA SER A 44 -17.99 -33.27 -37.89
C SER A 44 -17.77 -31.83 -38.36
N SER A 45 -17.11 -31.54 -39.46
CA SER A 45 -17.63 -31.78 -40.80
C SER A 45 -16.48 -31.69 -41.81
N GLN A 46 -16.45 -32.68 -42.69
CA GLN A 46 -15.60 -32.78 -43.86
C GLN A 46 -16.41 -32.25 -45.04
N ASP A 47 -15.90 -31.26 -45.76
CA ASP A 47 -16.18 -31.11 -47.18
C ASP A 47 -14.93 -30.55 -47.88
N GLU A 48 -14.46 -31.35 -48.83
CA GLU A 48 -13.34 -31.10 -49.72
C GLU A 48 -13.70 -30.03 -50.75
N VAL A 49 -12.83 -29.05 -50.98
CA VAL A 49 -12.48 -28.63 -52.35
C VAL A 49 -10.98 -28.34 -52.41
N SER A 50 -10.30 -29.18 -53.18
CA SER A 50 -8.92 -29.04 -53.62
C SER A 50 -8.82 -27.99 -54.74
N SER A 51 -7.81 -27.11 -54.66
CA SER A 51 -6.84 -26.90 -55.75
C SER A 51 -5.79 -25.89 -55.31
N GLU A 52 -4.53 -26.27 -55.56
CA GLU A 52 -3.31 -25.48 -55.50
C GLU A 52 -3.45 -24.10 -56.16
N ASN A 53 -2.91 -23.06 -55.53
CA ASN A 53 -2.06 -22.12 -56.24
C ASN A 53 -1.08 -21.41 -55.29
N GLU A 54 0.10 -21.15 -55.86
CA GLU A 54 1.36 -20.77 -55.24
C GLU A 54 1.37 -19.40 -54.54
N ALA A 55 2.32 -19.30 -53.61
CA ALA A 55 2.82 -18.14 -52.89
C ALA A 55 2.65 -16.77 -53.59
N GLN A 56 1.97 -15.85 -52.90
CA GLN A 56 2.44 -14.47 -52.77
C GLN A 56 2.69 -14.20 -51.28
N VAL A 57 3.92 -13.81 -50.99
CA VAL A 57 4.34 -13.21 -49.73
C VAL A 57 3.73 -11.82 -49.71
N ASP A 58 2.72 -11.62 -48.87
CA ASP A 58 2.31 -10.29 -48.41
C ASP A 58 3.05 -10.01 -47.10
N GLU A 59 3.83 -8.93 -47.12
CA GLU A 59 4.39 -8.26 -45.96
C GLU A 59 3.27 -7.69 -45.07
N GLU A 60 3.53 -7.67 -43.75
CA GLU A 60 2.78 -6.92 -42.71
C GLU A 60 1.32 -7.32 -42.44
N SER A 61 1.13 -8.45 -41.77
CA SER A 61 0.04 -8.55 -40.78
C SER A 61 0.65 -8.34 -39.40
N VAL A 62 0.90 -7.08 -39.02
CA VAL A 62 1.16 -6.71 -37.62
C VAL A 62 -0.06 -7.17 -36.82
N GLY A 63 0.14 -8.14 -35.92
CA GLY A 63 -0.93 -8.62 -35.06
C GLY A 63 -1.53 -7.47 -34.25
N ASP A 64 -2.81 -7.57 -33.86
CA ASP A 64 -3.42 -6.60 -32.96
C ASP A 64 -2.57 -6.51 -31.68
N PRO A 65 -1.95 -5.35 -31.37
CA PRO A 65 -1.00 -5.22 -30.26
C PRO A 65 -1.64 -5.55 -28.90
N ARG A 66 -2.98 -5.54 -28.83
CA ARG A 66 -3.79 -5.86 -27.65
C ARG A 66 -3.91 -7.35 -27.36
N PHE A 67 -3.41 -8.22 -28.23
CA PHE A 67 -3.29 -9.63 -27.89
C PHE A 67 -2.24 -9.82 -26.79
N ILE A 68 -2.63 -10.40 -25.65
CA ILE A 68 -1.75 -10.60 -24.49
C ILE A 68 -1.23 -12.04 -24.51
N PRO A 69 0.07 -12.27 -24.77
CA PRO A 69 0.68 -13.60 -24.65
C PRO A 69 0.67 -14.09 -23.19
N GLU A 70 0.80 -15.39 -22.99
CA GLU A 70 1.00 -15.96 -21.64
C GLU A 70 2.38 -15.55 -21.09
N PHE A 71 2.49 -15.38 -19.76
CA PHE A 71 3.73 -14.88 -19.13
C PHE A 71 4.96 -15.68 -19.56
N ASN A 72 4.86 -17.01 -19.50
CA ASN A 72 5.94 -17.93 -19.89
C ASN A 72 6.39 -17.81 -21.36
N GLN A 73 5.52 -17.34 -22.26
CA GLN A 73 5.87 -17.09 -23.66
C GLN A 73 6.74 -15.83 -23.76
N VAL A 74 6.39 -14.79 -23.01
CA VAL A 74 7.17 -13.56 -22.92
C VAL A 74 8.53 -13.84 -22.28
N GLU A 75 8.57 -14.63 -21.21
CA GLU A 75 9.82 -15.02 -20.55
C GLU A 75 10.76 -15.75 -21.51
N HIS A 76 10.26 -16.77 -22.21
CA HIS A 76 11.08 -17.48 -23.20
C HIS A 76 11.56 -16.56 -24.33
N ALA A 77 10.76 -15.58 -24.74
CA ALA A 77 11.16 -14.61 -25.75
C ALA A 77 12.23 -13.63 -25.22
N ILE A 78 12.15 -13.24 -23.95
CA ILE A 78 13.18 -12.44 -23.25
C ILE A 78 14.48 -13.23 -23.13
N GLU A 79 14.41 -14.53 -22.82
CA GLU A 79 15.59 -15.40 -22.71
C GLU A 79 16.23 -15.75 -24.08
N ALA A 80 15.46 -15.73 -25.17
CA ALA A 80 15.90 -16.14 -26.50
C ALA A 80 16.28 -14.98 -27.44
N THR A 81 16.15 -13.73 -26.99
CA THR A 81 16.48 -12.54 -27.79
C THR A 81 17.98 -12.43 -28.08
N ASP A 82 18.33 -11.74 -29.16
CA ASP A 82 19.72 -11.43 -29.53
C ASP A 82 20.21 -10.08 -29.00
N LYS A 83 19.33 -9.30 -28.38
CA LYS A 83 19.62 -7.95 -27.85
C LYS A 83 20.55 -7.96 -26.62
N TYR A 84 20.55 -9.05 -25.86
CA TYR A 84 21.32 -9.22 -24.64
C TYR A 84 21.42 -10.71 -24.25
N GLN A 85 22.36 -11.03 -23.38
CA GLN A 85 22.52 -12.37 -22.81
C GLN A 85 22.20 -12.35 -21.31
N ILE A 86 21.25 -13.17 -20.87
CA ILE A 86 20.94 -13.32 -19.44
C ILE A 86 22.01 -14.17 -18.76
N LYS A 87 22.50 -13.68 -17.62
CA LYS A 87 23.38 -14.43 -16.72
C LYS A 87 22.57 -15.31 -15.79
N ASP A 88 21.65 -14.70 -15.05
CA ASP A 88 20.81 -15.37 -14.07
C ASP A 88 19.54 -14.56 -13.76
N ARG A 89 18.50 -15.27 -13.32
CA ARG A 89 17.33 -14.65 -12.72
C ARG A 89 17.58 -14.43 -11.23
N VAL A 90 17.60 -13.17 -10.81
CA VAL A 90 17.88 -12.79 -9.42
C VAL A 90 16.62 -12.81 -8.56
N PHE A 91 15.44 -12.56 -9.15
CA PHE A 91 14.18 -12.58 -8.41
C PHE A 91 12.99 -12.97 -9.30
N ARG A 92 11.99 -13.59 -8.67
CA ARG A 92 10.66 -13.85 -9.23
C ARG A 92 9.63 -13.57 -8.15
N LEU A 93 8.65 -12.74 -8.49
CA LEU A 93 7.50 -12.45 -7.66
C LEU A 93 6.63 -13.69 -7.48
N LYS A 94 6.23 -14.00 -6.23
CA LYS A 94 5.44 -15.20 -5.93
C LYS A 94 3.96 -14.91 -5.85
N GLN A 95 3.59 -13.69 -5.49
CA GLN A 95 2.20 -13.26 -5.32
C GLN A 95 1.97 -11.89 -5.94
N PRO A 96 0.76 -11.63 -6.45
CA PRO A 96 0.45 -10.35 -7.07
C PRO A 96 0.41 -9.23 -6.03
N PHE A 97 0.87 -8.05 -6.43
CA PHE A 97 0.74 -6.81 -5.66
C PHE A 97 -0.26 -5.90 -6.33
N GLU A 98 -1.05 -5.17 -5.56
CA GLU A 98 -1.99 -4.19 -6.09
C GLU A 98 -2.03 -2.94 -5.22
N GLN A 99 -2.26 -1.80 -5.87
CA GLN A 99 -2.40 -0.48 -5.25
C GLN A 99 -3.52 0.28 -5.96
N THR A 100 -4.38 0.92 -5.17
CA THR A 100 -5.46 1.76 -5.69
C THR A 100 -5.12 3.23 -5.47
N GLN A 101 -5.23 4.04 -6.52
CA GLN A 101 -5.04 5.49 -6.48
C GLN A 101 -6.15 6.16 -7.28
N GLY A 102 -7.00 6.92 -6.58
CA GLY A 102 -8.23 7.47 -7.16
C GLY A 102 -9.13 6.36 -7.67
N ASP A 103 -9.52 6.45 -8.94
CA ASP A 103 -10.42 5.49 -9.59
C ASP A 103 -9.70 4.32 -10.27
N LEU A 104 -8.38 4.23 -10.17
CA LEU A 104 -7.61 3.16 -10.81
C LEU A 104 -6.97 2.23 -9.77
N THR A 105 -7.06 0.92 -10.04
CA THR A 105 -6.28 -0.11 -9.34
C THR A 105 -5.22 -0.66 -10.29
N TYR A 106 -3.96 -0.54 -9.88
CA TYR A 106 -2.80 -1.10 -10.56
C TYR A 106 -2.44 -2.40 -9.89
N ARG A 107 -2.30 -3.49 -10.65
CA ARG A 107 -1.94 -4.81 -10.15
C ARG A 107 -0.78 -5.37 -10.97
N ILE A 108 0.27 -5.83 -10.29
CA ILE A 108 1.38 -6.56 -10.87
C ILE A 108 1.12 -8.04 -10.63
N ASP A 109 0.82 -8.77 -11.71
CA ASP A 109 0.45 -10.18 -11.67
C ASP A 109 1.65 -11.12 -11.57
N ALA A 110 2.70 -10.75 -12.29
CA ALA A 110 3.94 -11.50 -12.36
C ALA A 110 5.09 -10.53 -12.62
N MET A 111 6.26 -10.85 -12.06
CA MET A 111 7.47 -10.07 -12.25
C MET A 111 8.70 -10.95 -12.11
N ASP A 112 9.61 -10.84 -13.08
CA ASP A 112 10.93 -11.45 -13.04
C ASP A 112 12.01 -10.37 -13.18
N ILE A 113 13.09 -10.51 -12.41
CA ILE A 113 14.27 -9.64 -12.46
C ILE A 113 15.46 -10.49 -12.90
N TYR A 114 16.14 -10.06 -13.95
CA TYR A 114 17.31 -10.73 -14.52
C TYR A 114 18.55 -9.86 -14.41
N ARG A 115 19.70 -10.51 -14.16
CA ARG A 115 21.02 -9.93 -14.38
C ARG A 115 21.52 -10.37 -15.75
N LEU A 116 22.09 -9.44 -16.50
CA LEU A 116 22.65 -9.68 -17.81
C LEU A 116 24.15 -9.94 -17.72
N GLU A 117 24.65 -10.81 -18.59
CA GLU A 117 26.08 -11.02 -18.80
C GLU A 117 26.61 -9.97 -19.78
N THR A 118 25.93 -9.79 -20.92
CA THR A 118 26.28 -8.81 -21.95
C THR A 118 25.04 -8.20 -22.60
N VAL A 119 25.18 -7.00 -23.16
CA VAL A 119 24.17 -6.27 -23.94
C VAL A 119 24.78 -5.87 -25.28
N ASP A 120 24.01 -5.98 -26.37
CA ASP A 120 24.42 -5.48 -27.67
C ASP A 120 24.54 -3.95 -27.65
N GLU A 121 25.63 -3.40 -28.20
CA GLU A 121 25.93 -1.97 -28.19
C GLU A 121 24.80 -1.09 -28.75
N HIS A 122 23.97 -1.61 -29.66
CA HIS A 122 22.82 -0.91 -30.22
C HIS A 122 21.76 -0.58 -29.16
N TYR A 123 21.64 -1.40 -28.12
CA TYR A 123 20.65 -1.27 -27.05
C TYR A 123 21.25 -0.73 -25.76
N ALA A 124 22.56 -0.43 -25.72
CA ALA A 124 23.24 0.04 -24.52
C ALA A 124 22.59 1.31 -23.92
N SER A 125 21.94 2.17 -24.73
CA SER A 125 21.23 3.34 -24.22
C SER A 125 20.08 3.01 -23.26
N GLU A 126 19.48 1.82 -23.38
CA GLU A 126 18.44 1.34 -22.47
C GLU A 126 19.00 0.92 -21.09
N PHE A 127 20.33 0.85 -20.98
CA PHE A 127 21.07 0.44 -19.78
C PHE A 127 22.13 1.50 -19.39
N ASN A 128 21.83 2.79 -19.62
CA ASN A 128 22.75 3.90 -19.33
C ASN A 128 24.14 3.76 -19.98
N PHE A 129 24.18 3.22 -21.20
CA PHE A 129 25.37 2.96 -22.01
C PHE A 129 26.33 1.89 -21.45
N GLU A 130 25.87 1.07 -20.50
CA GLU A 130 26.58 -0.11 -20.04
C GLU A 130 26.31 -1.31 -20.94
N THR A 131 27.30 -2.19 -21.08
CA THR A 131 27.25 -3.36 -21.95
C THR A 131 27.45 -4.68 -21.21
N GLU A 132 27.73 -4.64 -19.91
CA GLU A 132 27.92 -5.79 -19.02
C GLU A 132 27.29 -5.46 -17.66
N GLY A 133 26.90 -6.48 -16.88
CA GLY A 133 26.42 -6.31 -15.49
C GLY A 133 25.01 -5.70 -15.33
N ALA A 134 24.43 -5.19 -16.41
CA ALA A 134 23.10 -4.58 -16.48
C ALA A 134 21.95 -5.51 -16.03
N GLY A 135 20.76 -4.94 -15.84
CA GLY A 135 19.57 -5.66 -15.37
C GLY A 135 18.34 -5.45 -16.23
N ILE A 136 17.42 -6.41 -16.19
CA ILE A 136 16.07 -6.30 -16.78
C ILE A 136 15.02 -6.61 -15.72
N ILE A 137 13.98 -5.79 -15.67
CA ILE A 137 12.74 -6.08 -14.95
C ILE A 137 11.63 -6.28 -15.97
N LEU A 138 11.01 -7.46 -15.99
CA LEU A 138 9.80 -7.77 -16.73
C LEU A 138 8.62 -7.79 -15.76
N MET A 139 7.54 -7.07 -16.05
CA MET A 139 6.31 -7.09 -15.27
C MET A 139 5.07 -7.30 -16.15
N GLN A 140 4.14 -8.14 -15.70
CA GLN A 140 2.77 -8.20 -16.20
C GLN A 140 1.90 -7.30 -15.34
N VAL A 141 1.24 -6.34 -15.97
CA VAL A 141 0.47 -5.28 -15.30
C VAL A 141 -0.97 -5.31 -15.77
N ASN A 142 -1.87 -5.23 -14.81
CA ASN A 142 -3.31 -5.04 -15.00
C ASN A 142 -3.74 -3.72 -14.37
N ILE A 143 -4.40 -2.86 -15.14
CA ILE A 143 -4.92 -1.57 -14.67
C ILE A 143 -6.43 -1.59 -14.80
N LEU A 144 -7.12 -1.62 -13.67
CA LEU A 144 -8.58 -1.67 -13.57
C LEU A 144 -9.14 -0.27 -13.30
N ASN A 145 -10.12 0.15 -14.09
CA ASN A 145 -10.90 1.36 -13.83
C ASN A 145 -12.14 1.04 -12.97
N LEU A 146 -12.15 1.58 -11.76
CA LEU A 146 -13.22 1.42 -10.77
C LEU A 146 -14.41 2.38 -11.01
N SER A 147 -14.27 3.37 -11.88
CA SER A 147 -15.35 4.32 -12.20
C SER A 147 -16.25 3.79 -13.31
N ASP A 148 -17.45 4.37 -13.44
CA ASP A 148 -18.36 4.10 -14.56
C ASP A 148 -17.98 4.90 -15.83
N GLU A 149 -17.06 5.85 -15.70
CA GLU A 149 -16.60 6.73 -16.78
C GLU A 149 -15.25 6.28 -17.32
N SER A 150 -14.90 6.71 -18.54
CA SER A 150 -13.55 6.45 -19.05
C SER A 150 -12.53 7.32 -18.31
N ARG A 151 -11.35 6.74 -18.06
CA ARG A 151 -10.20 7.43 -17.48
C ARG A 151 -9.03 7.38 -18.43
N TYR A 152 -8.15 8.38 -18.36
CA TYR A 152 -7.00 8.48 -19.26
C TYR A 152 -5.70 8.54 -18.47
N ILE A 153 -4.68 7.82 -18.90
CA ILE A 153 -3.33 7.85 -18.31
C ILE A 153 -2.25 8.01 -19.37
N ALA A 154 -1.17 8.70 -19.03
CA ALA A 154 0.05 8.73 -19.82
C ALA A 154 0.98 7.59 -19.37
N MET A 155 1.29 6.65 -20.28
CA MET A 155 2.17 5.52 -19.95
C MET A 155 3.61 5.91 -19.62
N ASN A 156 4.08 7.05 -20.12
CA ASN A 156 5.43 7.54 -19.79
C ASN A 156 5.57 7.91 -18.31
N ASP A 157 4.47 7.99 -17.56
CA ASP A 157 4.46 8.35 -16.15
C ASP A 157 4.53 7.13 -15.22
N LEU A 158 4.34 5.91 -15.75
CA LEU A 158 4.60 4.67 -15.01
C LEU A 158 6.12 4.43 -14.94
N ARG A 159 6.80 5.26 -14.14
CA ARG A 159 8.27 5.28 -14.08
C ARG A 159 8.80 4.52 -12.90
N LEU A 160 9.87 3.78 -13.11
CA LEU A 160 10.58 3.06 -12.05
C LEU A 160 11.57 4.00 -11.35
N SER A 161 11.62 3.93 -10.02
CA SER A 161 12.57 4.66 -9.19
C SER A 161 12.91 3.87 -7.92
N TYR A 162 13.90 4.34 -7.19
CA TYR A 162 14.36 3.83 -5.89
C TYR A 162 14.89 5.00 -5.04
N PRO A 163 15.08 4.85 -3.72
CA PRO A 163 15.36 5.97 -2.80
C PRO A 163 16.53 6.89 -3.20
N ASP A 164 17.57 6.34 -3.84
CA ASP A 164 18.76 7.09 -4.28
C ASP A 164 18.83 7.32 -5.80
N ALA A 165 17.74 7.08 -6.53
CA ALA A 165 17.72 7.24 -7.97
C ALA A 165 17.86 8.72 -8.39
N VAL A 166 18.86 9.01 -9.22
CA VAL A 166 19.04 10.36 -9.80
C VAL A 166 17.98 10.64 -10.87
N LEU A 167 17.54 9.62 -11.59
CA LEU A 167 16.53 9.68 -12.64
C LEU A 167 15.53 8.54 -12.47
N ARG A 168 14.27 8.81 -12.78
CA ARG A 168 13.25 7.77 -12.90
C ARG A 168 13.34 7.15 -14.30
N LEU A 169 13.27 5.83 -14.39
CA LEU A 169 13.40 5.06 -15.63
C LEU A 169 12.05 4.88 -16.30
N GLU A 170 12.01 5.05 -17.61
CA GLU A 170 10.81 4.85 -18.42
C GLU A 170 10.71 3.39 -18.91
N PRO A 171 9.49 2.86 -19.12
CA PRO A 171 9.33 1.54 -19.72
C PRO A 171 9.79 1.54 -21.18
N SER A 172 10.56 0.51 -21.56
CA SER A 172 11.17 0.36 -22.88
C SER A 172 10.42 -0.64 -23.75
N SER A 173 9.78 -0.14 -24.82
CA SER A 173 9.25 -1.02 -25.87
C SER A 173 10.38 -1.70 -26.66
N GLN A 174 11.59 -1.12 -26.71
CA GLN A 174 12.72 -1.69 -27.45
C GLN A 174 13.25 -2.97 -26.81
N LEU A 175 13.13 -3.11 -25.49
CA LEU A 175 13.54 -4.32 -24.78
C LEU A 175 12.50 -5.44 -24.82
N TYR A 176 11.25 -5.13 -25.19
CA TYR A 176 10.19 -6.12 -25.35
C TYR A 176 10.40 -6.92 -26.67
N PRO A 177 10.36 -8.26 -26.65
CA PRO A 177 10.79 -9.09 -27.78
C PRO A 177 9.64 -9.53 -28.72
N LEU A 178 8.38 -9.30 -28.36
CA LEU A 178 7.21 -9.72 -29.14
C LEU A 178 6.49 -8.53 -29.77
N ASP A 179 5.75 -8.78 -30.86
CA ASP A 179 4.99 -7.74 -31.58
C ASP A 179 3.67 -7.34 -30.87
N THR A 180 3.23 -8.13 -29.89
CA THR A 180 1.94 -7.98 -29.19
C THR A 180 2.12 -8.11 -27.69
N GLY A 181 1.30 -7.42 -26.90
CA GLY A 181 1.28 -7.55 -25.43
C GLY A 181 2.07 -6.46 -24.70
N ASN A 182 2.83 -5.61 -25.40
CA ASN A 182 3.50 -4.47 -24.79
C ASN A 182 2.46 -3.44 -24.30
N LEU A 183 2.41 -3.17 -22.99
CA LEU A 183 1.39 -2.29 -22.41
C LEU A 183 1.52 -0.85 -22.91
N ARG A 184 2.73 -0.36 -23.16
CA ARG A 184 2.94 0.99 -23.70
C ARG A 184 2.33 1.12 -25.10
N ASP A 185 2.49 0.11 -25.94
CA ASP A 185 1.95 0.11 -27.30
C ASP A 185 0.43 -0.07 -27.30
N ILE A 186 -0.10 -0.93 -26.41
CA ILE A 186 -1.55 -1.10 -26.17
C ILE A 186 -2.20 0.22 -25.77
N MET A 187 -1.62 0.91 -24.80
CA MET A 187 -2.15 2.19 -24.32
C MET A 187 -1.98 3.31 -25.34
N THR A 188 -0.88 3.31 -26.11
CA THR A 188 -0.70 4.26 -27.21
C THR A 188 -1.78 4.05 -28.28
N TYR A 189 -2.08 2.80 -28.63
CA TYR A 189 -3.16 2.46 -29.55
C TYR A 189 -4.53 2.91 -29.02
N ALA A 190 -4.77 2.78 -27.71
CA ALA A 190 -5.99 3.21 -27.05
C ALA A 190 -6.05 4.73 -26.73
N GLY A 191 -5.03 5.51 -27.10
CA GLY A 191 -4.96 6.94 -26.76
C GLY A 191 -4.92 7.21 -25.25
N GLY A 192 -4.36 6.28 -24.47
CA GLY A 192 -4.31 6.34 -23.01
C GLY A 192 -5.63 6.01 -22.31
N GLN A 193 -6.69 5.67 -23.04
CA GLN A 193 -8.04 5.45 -22.50
C GLN A 193 -8.17 4.07 -21.83
N ILE A 194 -8.80 4.06 -20.67
CA ILE A 194 -9.30 2.86 -19.97
C ILE A 194 -10.81 3.04 -19.78
N GLU A 195 -11.60 2.19 -20.42
CA GLU A 195 -13.07 2.26 -20.33
C GLU A 195 -13.55 2.05 -18.88
N GLY A 196 -14.71 2.63 -18.54
CA GLY A 196 -15.33 2.47 -17.24
C GLY A 196 -15.62 1.00 -16.92
N ARG A 197 -15.33 0.58 -15.69
CA ARG A 197 -15.48 -0.81 -15.22
C ARG A 197 -14.68 -1.85 -16.01
N SER A 198 -13.70 -1.42 -16.80
CA SER A 198 -12.86 -2.30 -17.62
C SER A 198 -11.41 -2.31 -17.12
N ALA A 199 -10.67 -3.34 -17.50
CA ALA A 199 -9.25 -3.45 -17.25
C ALA A 199 -8.47 -3.46 -18.56
N VAL A 200 -7.26 -2.90 -18.52
CA VAL A 200 -6.23 -3.08 -19.54
C VAL A 200 -5.10 -3.89 -18.96
N GLU A 201 -4.57 -4.82 -19.75
CA GLU A 201 -3.50 -5.72 -19.35
C GLU A 201 -2.37 -5.65 -20.37
N GLY A 202 -1.13 -5.86 -19.91
CA GLY A 202 0.02 -6.02 -20.78
C GLY A 202 1.32 -6.13 -20.00
N TYR A 203 2.42 -6.05 -20.74
CA TYR A 203 3.77 -6.21 -20.23
C TYR A 203 4.54 -4.91 -20.30
N ILE A 204 5.34 -4.64 -19.27
CA ILE A 204 6.34 -3.55 -19.26
C ILE A 204 7.72 -4.12 -18.96
N VAL A 205 8.73 -3.54 -19.59
CA VAL A 205 10.13 -3.93 -19.45
C VAL A 205 10.96 -2.70 -19.11
N TYR A 206 11.83 -2.80 -18.11
CA TYR A 206 12.81 -1.76 -17.77
C TYR A 206 14.22 -2.32 -17.94
N GLY A 207 15.10 -1.51 -18.52
CA GLY A 207 16.54 -1.72 -18.49
C GLY A 207 17.17 -0.96 -17.33
N LEU A 208 18.13 -1.59 -16.66
CA LEU A 208 18.84 -1.05 -15.50
C LEU A 208 20.35 -1.09 -15.78
N SER A 209 21.08 -0.05 -15.36
CA SER A 209 22.53 -0.17 -15.17
C SER A 209 22.85 -1.17 -14.05
N GLU A 210 24.09 -1.65 -14.02
CA GLU A 210 24.63 -2.48 -12.94
C GLU A 210 24.47 -1.79 -11.58
N ASP A 211 24.87 -0.51 -11.49
CA ASP A 211 24.74 0.29 -10.27
C ASP A 211 23.27 0.39 -9.80
N ALA A 212 22.32 0.55 -10.72
CA ALA A 212 20.90 0.64 -10.38
C ALA A 212 20.36 -0.72 -9.92
N LEU A 213 20.72 -1.80 -10.62
CA LEU A 213 20.35 -3.17 -10.24
C LEU A 213 20.88 -3.52 -8.85
N ASP A 214 22.17 -3.27 -8.59
CA ASP A 214 22.78 -3.55 -7.30
C ASP A 214 22.14 -2.73 -6.17
N SER A 215 21.77 -1.47 -6.45
CA SER A 215 21.08 -0.60 -5.49
C SER A 215 19.70 -1.14 -5.09
N ILE A 216 18.86 -1.50 -6.08
CA ILE A 216 17.51 -2.04 -5.78
C ILE A 216 17.54 -3.43 -5.15
N LEU A 217 18.58 -4.23 -5.43
CA LEU A 217 18.77 -5.53 -4.79
C LEU A 217 19.27 -5.39 -3.35
N ALA A 218 20.13 -4.41 -3.07
CA ALA A 218 20.62 -4.11 -1.73
C ALA A 218 19.50 -3.54 -0.82
N GLU A 219 18.68 -2.65 -1.36
CA GLU A 219 17.49 -2.14 -0.65
C GLU A 219 16.39 -3.21 -0.53
N GLY A 220 16.34 -4.12 -1.50
CA GLY A 220 15.36 -5.21 -1.54
C GLY A 220 14.01 -4.81 -2.14
N ASP A 221 13.88 -3.59 -2.66
CA ASP A 221 12.67 -3.07 -3.31
C ASP A 221 13.01 -1.94 -4.29
N PHE A 222 12.03 -1.65 -5.14
CA PHE A 222 11.95 -0.44 -5.94
C PHE A 222 10.48 0.01 -5.96
N PHE A 223 10.18 1.16 -6.54
CA PHE A 223 8.80 1.61 -6.69
C PHE A 223 8.49 2.11 -8.09
N LEU A 224 7.23 1.93 -8.49
CA LEU A 224 6.64 2.60 -9.64
C LEU A 224 5.96 3.89 -9.20
N SER A 225 6.16 4.96 -9.96
CA SER A 225 5.34 6.17 -9.84
C SER A 225 4.01 5.87 -10.52
N ILE A 226 2.90 5.90 -9.78
CA ILE A 226 1.58 5.70 -10.36
C ILE A 226 1.00 7.06 -10.81
N PRO A 227 0.67 7.22 -12.11
CA PRO A 227 0.06 8.45 -12.57
C PRO A 227 -1.36 8.63 -12.03
N VAL A 228 -1.73 9.89 -11.80
CA VAL A 228 -3.12 10.28 -11.53
C VAL A 228 -3.92 10.20 -12.84
N SER A 229 -5.03 9.47 -12.80
CA SER A 229 -5.94 9.37 -13.94
C SER A 229 -6.59 10.72 -14.26
N GLN A 230 -6.70 11.04 -15.54
CA GLN A 230 -7.38 12.23 -16.05
C GLN A 230 -8.79 11.90 -16.54
N ALA A 231 -9.68 12.90 -16.57
CA ALA A 231 -11.04 12.73 -17.06
C ALA A 231 -11.12 12.78 -18.60
N SER A 232 -10.14 13.43 -19.25
CA SER A 232 -10.07 13.54 -20.70
C SER A 232 -8.67 13.31 -21.26
N ALA A 233 -8.58 12.90 -22.54
CA ALA A 233 -7.32 12.71 -23.24
C ALA A 233 -6.50 14.00 -23.39
N ASP A 234 -7.17 15.16 -23.49
CA ASP A 234 -6.51 16.46 -23.65
C ASP A 234 -5.76 16.89 -22.38
N GLU A 235 -6.20 16.43 -21.20
CA GLU A 235 -5.56 16.67 -19.90
C GLU A 235 -4.30 15.81 -19.69
N VAL A 236 -4.13 14.74 -20.49
CA VAL A 236 -2.92 13.90 -20.46
C VAL A 236 -1.72 14.65 -21.05
N VAL A 237 -1.96 15.72 -21.82
CA VAL A 237 -0.92 16.48 -22.52
C VAL A 237 -0.53 17.74 -21.75
N GLY A 238 0.27 17.55 -20.72
CA GLY A 238 1.06 18.62 -20.11
C GLY A 238 0.33 19.49 -19.08
N LEU A 239 0.86 19.46 -17.86
CA LEU A 239 0.68 20.49 -16.84
C LEU A 239 -0.75 20.69 -16.30
N SER A 240 -1.62 19.68 -16.32
CA SER A 240 -2.77 19.68 -15.41
C SER A 240 -2.30 19.31 -13.99
N GLN A 241 -1.63 20.26 -13.32
CA GLN A 241 -1.69 20.34 -11.85
C GLN A 241 -3.13 20.72 -11.47
N GLY A 242 -4.01 19.74 -11.58
CA GLY A 242 -5.45 19.92 -11.52
C GLY A 242 -6.13 18.77 -10.80
N ASP A 243 -5.47 18.16 -9.83
CA ASP A 243 -6.15 17.64 -8.66
C ASP A 243 -5.15 17.40 -7.54
N ASN A 244 -5.59 17.60 -6.29
CA ASN A 244 -4.80 17.52 -5.06
C ASN A 244 -4.28 16.10 -4.72
N THR A 245 -4.14 15.22 -5.71
CA THR A 245 -3.70 13.82 -5.59
C THR A 245 -2.20 13.72 -5.82
N ILE A 246 -1.49 13.33 -4.77
CA ILE A 246 -0.05 13.03 -4.82
C ILE A 246 0.16 11.67 -5.49
N GLU A 247 1.16 11.60 -6.38
CA GLU A 247 1.69 10.33 -6.89
C GLU A 247 2.14 9.47 -5.72
N LEU A 248 1.44 8.37 -5.45
CA LEU A 248 1.86 7.44 -4.43
C LEU A 248 2.88 6.46 -5.03
N PRO A 249 4.02 6.23 -4.36
CA PRO A 249 4.94 5.18 -4.77
C PRO A 249 4.25 3.82 -4.65
N PHE A 250 4.39 2.98 -5.66
CA PHE A 250 3.94 1.59 -5.63
C PHE A 250 5.15 0.67 -5.52
N TYR A 251 5.46 0.28 -4.28
CA TYR A 251 6.62 -0.54 -3.95
C TYR A 251 6.45 -1.99 -4.40
N LEU A 252 7.52 -2.54 -4.97
CA LEU A 252 7.62 -3.90 -5.45
C LEU A 252 8.90 -4.55 -4.91
N PRO A 253 8.83 -5.82 -4.46
CA PRO A 253 9.96 -6.47 -3.82
C PRO A 253 11.00 -6.95 -4.83
N THR A 254 12.26 -7.00 -4.43
CA THR A 254 13.34 -7.67 -5.19
C THR A 254 13.90 -8.90 -4.46
N ASN A 255 13.37 -9.22 -3.28
CA ASN A 255 13.71 -10.41 -2.51
C ASN A 255 12.50 -10.91 -1.67
N ILE A 256 12.63 -12.11 -1.10
CA ILE A 256 11.55 -12.78 -0.36
C ILE A 256 11.23 -12.06 0.97
N GLU A 257 12.23 -11.46 1.61
CA GLU A 257 12.07 -10.77 2.89
C GLU A 257 11.20 -9.51 2.71
N ASN A 258 11.52 -8.70 1.70
CA ASN A 258 10.74 -7.51 1.38
C ASN A 258 9.39 -7.83 0.74
N GLU A 259 9.25 -8.96 0.03
CA GLU A 259 7.93 -9.43 -0.40
C GLU A 259 7.02 -9.66 0.81
N GLN A 260 7.53 -10.31 1.86
CA GLN A 260 6.78 -10.52 3.09
C GLN A 260 6.50 -9.21 3.83
N LEU A 261 7.50 -8.32 3.94
CA LEU A 261 7.35 -6.99 4.54
C LEU A 261 6.23 -6.18 3.87
N LEU A 262 6.23 -6.10 2.54
CA LEU A 262 5.22 -5.37 1.79
C LEU A 262 3.83 -6.00 1.98
N LEU A 263 3.72 -7.33 2.00
CA LEU A 263 2.46 -8.02 2.27
C LEU A 263 1.92 -7.73 3.68
N ASP A 264 2.80 -7.70 4.68
CA ASP A 264 2.42 -7.39 6.05
C ASP A 264 2.01 -5.92 6.19
N ASN A 265 2.76 -4.99 5.59
CA ASN A 265 2.40 -3.56 5.57
C ASN A 265 1.04 -3.30 4.91
N ARG A 266 0.63 -4.09 3.91
CA ARG A 266 -0.70 -3.98 3.28
C ARG A 266 -1.87 -4.38 4.20
N ARG A 267 -1.62 -5.19 5.23
CA ARG A 267 -2.63 -5.60 6.23
C ARG A 267 -2.77 -4.57 7.36
N SER A 268 -1.72 -3.81 7.60
CA SER A 268 -1.67 -2.74 8.59
C SER A 268 -2.48 -1.51 8.15
N ILE A 269 -2.70 -0.59 9.07
CA ILE A 269 -3.20 0.75 8.72
C ILE A 269 -2.25 1.36 7.68
N GLN A 270 -2.83 1.81 6.56
CA GLN A 270 -2.13 2.53 5.49
C GLN A 270 -1.86 3.97 5.94
N ASP A 271 -0.99 4.13 6.94
CA ASP A 271 -0.39 5.40 7.35
C ASP A 271 0.85 5.71 6.47
N ARG A 272 1.47 6.88 6.69
CA ARG A 272 2.62 7.31 5.88
C ARG A 272 3.79 6.31 5.98
N VAL A 273 4.00 5.76 7.17
CA VAL A 273 5.06 4.77 7.44
C VAL A 273 4.87 3.53 6.56
N ALA A 274 3.64 3.03 6.43
CA ALA A 274 3.33 1.90 5.55
C ALA A 274 3.40 2.27 4.06
N LEU A 275 2.79 3.39 3.65
CA LEU A 275 2.68 3.80 2.25
C LEU A 275 4.03 4.19 1.63
N GLU A 276 4.91 4.80 2.40
CA GLU A 276 6.25 5.20 1.95
C GLU A 276 7.35 4.20 2.39
N LEU A 277 6.96 3.03 2.93
CA LEU A 277 7.87 1.96 3.34
C LEU A 277 9.01 2.44 4.25
N TRP A 278 8.69 3.21 5.31
CA TRP A 278 9.71 3.76 6.20
C TRP A 278 10.40 2.71 7.08
N GLY A 279 9.78 1.53 7.24
CA GLY A 279 10.30 0.46 8.08
C GLY A 279 9.33 -0.70 8.25
N ALA A 280 9.77 -1.70 9.01
CA ALA A 280 8.95 -2.84 9.41
C ALA A 280 8.13 -2.51 10.67
N LYS A 281 6.86 -2.90 10.64
CA LYS A 281 5.92 -2.72 11.76
C LYS A 281 5.84 -4.01 12.59
N ASP A 282 6.33 -3.97 13.83
CA ASP A 282 6.06 -5.00 14.82
C ASP A 282 4.80 -4.60 15.61
N ILE A 283 3.64 -5.15 15.21
CA ILE A 283 2.34 -4.81 15.78
C ILE A 283 2.26 -5.24 17.25
N LEU A 284 2.05 -4.27 18.13
CA LEU A 284 1.86 -4.46 19.57
C LEU A 284 0.37 -4.60 19.93
N ALA A 285 -0.49 -3.84 19.27
CA ALA A 285 -1.94 -3.87 19.48
C ALA A 285 -2.67 -3.54 18.17
N THR A 286 -3.79 -4.20 17.92
CA THR A 286 -4.74 -3.78 16.89
C THR A 286 -6.17 -3.89 17.42
N ALA A 287 -7.04 -2.99 17.00
CA ALA A 287 -8.45 -3.04 17.35
C ALA A 287 -9.32 -2.54 16.19
N ASP A 288 -10.34 -3.32 15.83
CA ASP A 288 -11.47 -2.80 15.07
C ASP A 288 -12.38 -2.05 16.05
N LEU A 289 -12.49 -0.73 15.83
CA LEU A 289 -13.22 0.20 16.66
C LEU A 289 -14.53 0.57 15.94
N SER A 290 -15.57 0.93 16.68
CA SER A 290 -16.86 1.31 16.09
C SER A 290 -17.57 2.34 16.96
N GLU A 291 -16.79 3.21 17.58
CA GLU A 291 -17.28 4.30 18.41
C GLU A 291 -17.54 5.51 17.52
N SER A 292 -18.76 6.06 17.58
CA SER A 292 -19.10 7.27 16.84
C SER A 292 -19.52 8.40 17.78
N SER A 293 -19.23 9.62 17.35
CA SER A 293 -19.66 10.85 17.99
C SER A 293 -20.16 11.80 16.90
N THR A 294 -21.16 12.63 17.23
CA THR A 294 -21.80 13.52 16.26
C THR A 294 -21.81 14.94 16.81
N GLU A 295 -21.30 15.89 16.02
CA GLU A 295 -21.27 17.31 16.32
C GLU A 295 -21.80 18.08 15.11
N GLU A 296 -22.78 18.96 15.32
CA GLU A 296 -23.35 19.83 14.26
C GLU A 296 -23.67 19.07 12.95
N GLN A 297 -24.31 17.90 13.06
CA GLN A 297 -24.68 17.00 11.95
C GLN A 297 -23.51 16.37 11.19
N VAL A 298 -22.30 16.46 11.71
CA VAL A 298 -21.14 15.71 11.21
C VAL A 298 -20.89 14.55 12.16
N GLU A 299 -20.90 13.34 11.63
CA GLU A 299 -20.64 12.12 12.39
C GLU A 299 -19.20 11.67 12.15
N LEU A 300 -18.44 11.52 13.23
CA LEU A 300 -17.08 10.98 13.21
C LEU A 300 -17.08 9.63 13.91
N THR A 301 -16.59 8.61 13.21
CA THR A 301 -16.44 7.24 13.72
C THR A 301 -14.96 6.90 13.81
N LEU A 302 -14.52 6.43 14.98
CA LEU A 302 -13.22 5.80 15.15
C LEU A 302 -13.34 4.32 14.75
N VAL A 303 -12.68 3.95 13.64
CA VAL A 303 -12.90 2.67 12.94
C VAL A 303 -11.84 1.64 13.25
N LYS A 304 -10.58 2.06 13.42
CA LYS A 304 -9.47 1.14 13.68
C LYS A 304 -8.35 1.84 14.43
N GLY A 305 -7.71 1.12 15.35
CA GLY A 305 -6.49 1.54 16.01
C GLY A 305 -5.37 0.50 15.83
N GLU A 306 -4.13 0.98 15.69
CA GLU A 306 -2.92 0.16 15.63
C GLU A 306 -1.83 0.81 16.47
N ILE A 307 -1.15 0.02 17.30
CA ILE A 307 0.06 0.42 18.03
C ILE A 307 1.17 -0.53 17.57
N TYR A 308 2.32 0.01 17.17
CA TYR A 308 3.43 -0.79 16.69
C TYR A 308 4.79 -0.19 17.03
N ASP A 309 5.76 -1.06 17.21
CA ASP A 309 7.17 -0.71 17.18
C ASP A 309 7.65 -0.60 15.73
N LEU A 310 8.45 0.41 15.44
CA LEU A 310 8.90 0.70 14.08
C LEU A 310 10.41 0.45 13.95
N ALA A 311 10.78 -0.62 13.24
CA ALA A 311 12.15 -0.84 12.81
C ALA A 311 12.42 -0.01 11.55
N LEU A 312 13.02 1.18 11.72
CA LEU A 312 13.28 2.12 10.64
C LEU A 312 14.33 1.60 9.65
N ARG A 313 14.15 1.96 8.39
CA ARG A 313 15.21 1.85 7.39
C ARG A 313 16.20 3.00 7.55
N PRO A 314 17.49 2.80 7.20
CA PRO A 314 18.52 3.84 7.32
C PRO A 314 18.15 5.18 6.67
N ALA A 315 17.46 5.15 5.53
CA ALA A 315 17.02 6.34 4.80
C ALA A 315 16.11 7.28 5.63
N TYR A 316 15.40 6.75 6.65
CA TYR A 316 14.41 7.50 7.43
C TYR A 316 14.83 7.75 8.89
N GLU A 317 16.01 7.30 9.32
CA GLU A 317 16.50 7.52 10.69
C GLU A 317 16.52 9.00 11.08
N ALA A 318 16.87 9.88 10.14
CA ALA A 318 16.94 11.32 10.37
C ALA A 318 15.59 11.95 10.76
N SER A 319 14.47 11.35 10.33
CA SER A 319 13.11 11.79 10.66
C SER A 319 12.79 11.54 12.14
N PHE A 320 13.40 10.53 12.76
CA PHE A 320 13.18 10.14 14.16
C PHE A 320 14.36 10.43 15.07
N ARG A 321 15.27 11.34 14.69
CA ARG A 321 16.48 11.70 15.48
C ARG A 321 16.21 12.15 16.92
N TYR A 322 14.97 12.56 17.24
CA TYR A 322 14.55 12.97 18.57
C TYR A 322 14.02 11.82 19.44
N PHE A 323 14.04 10.59 18.93
CA PHE A 323 13.67 9.35 19.61
C PHE A 323 14.91 8.45 19.75
N PRO A 324 15.90 8.85 20.59
CA PRO A 324 17.21 8.17 20.66
C PRO A 324 17.13 6.73 21.19
N GLN A 325 16.02 6.34 21.80
CA GLN A 325 15.74 5.00 22.30
C GLN A 325 14.69 4.27 21.45
N GLY A 326 14.41 4.77 20.25
CA GLY A 326 13.36 4.28 19.36
C GLY A 326 12.00 4.92 19.62
N GLN A 327 11.05 4.57 18.76
CA GLN A 327 9.72 5.15 18.68
C GLN A 327 8.65 4.06 18.63
N ILE A 328 7.53 4.35 19.27
CA ILE A 328 6.28 3.60 19.07
C ILE A 328 5.35 4.49 18.26
N ILE A 329 4.66 3.91 17.28
CA ILE A 329 3.67 4.64 16.50
C ILE A 329 2.28 4.18 16.90
N VAL A 330 1.38 5.14 17.07
CA VAL A 330 -0.06 4.91 17.20
C VAL A 330 -0.72 5.46 15.95
N SER A 331 -1.44 4.63 15.20
CA SER A 331 -2.18 5.04 14.00
C SER A 331 -3.67 4.76 14.20
N LEU A 332 -4.50 5.77 13.90
CA LEU A 332 -5.94 5.73 14.07
C LEU A 332 -6.64 6.03 12.73
N VAL A 333 -7.60 5.19 12.36
CA VAL A 333 -8.46 5.40 11.18
C VAL A 333 -9.79 5.98 11.63
N PHE A 334 -10.15 7.11 11.03
CA PHE A 334 -11.45 7.74 11.20
C PHE A 334 -12.25 7.65 9.90
N GLU A 335 -13.56 7.47 10.04
CA GLU A 335 -14.55 7.67 8.98
C GLU A 335 -15.46 8.82 9.39
N VAL A 336 -15.67 9.77 8.48
CA VAL A 336 -16.51 10.93 8.72
C VAL A 336 -17.63 10.99 7.67
N GLU A 337 -18.84 11.28 8.12
CA GLU A 337 -20.01 11.50 7.28
C GLU A 337 -20.52 12.92 7.53
N ASN A 338 -20.49 13.77 6.49
CA ASN A 338 -20.89 15.16 6.59
C ASN A 338 -22.38 15.30 6.22
N LYS A 339 -23.28 15.34 7.21
CA LYS A 339 -24.72 15.59 6.99
C LYS A 339 -25.09 17.07 7.21
N SER A 340 -24.10 17.93 7.44
CA SER A 340 -24.30 19.38 7.65
C SER A 340 -24.50 20.12 6.33
N GLU A 341 -24.74 21.44 6.40
CA GLU A 341 -24.92 22.29 5.22
C GLU A 341 -23.61 22.91 4.70
N TYR A 342 -22.47 22.67 5.36
CA TYR A 342 -21.17 23.24 4.99
C TYR A 342 -20.09 22.16 4.79
N PRO A 343 -19.10 22.43 3.93
CA PRO A 343 -17.94 21.55 3.77
C PRO A 343 -17.03 21.55 5.00
N ILE A 344 -16.38 20.40 5.24
CA ILE A 344 -15.44 20.17 6.34
C ILE A 344 -14.06 19.78 5.81
N MET A 345 -13.01 20.05 6.59
CA MET A 345 -11.62 19.80 6.21
C MET A 345 -10.90 18.92 7.25
N PRO A 346 -11.19 17.61 7.30
CA PRO A 346 -10.62 16.71 8.31
C PRO A 346 -9.10 16.59 8.23
N TYR A 347 -8.53 16.80 7.03
CA TYR A 347 -7.09 16.82 6.84
C TYR A 347 -6.41 17.91 7.67
N GLU A 348 -6.97 19.13 7.66
CA GLU A 348 -6.46 20.29 8.41
C GLU A 348 -6.69 20.19 9.92
N GLY A 349 -7.54 19.25 10.34
CA GLY A 349 -7.77 18.93 11.74
C GLY A 349 -6.51 18.43 12.45
N GLN A 350 -6.41 18.74 13.73
CA GLN A 350 -5.41 18.20 14.66
C GLN A 350 -6.04 17.09 15.50
N ALA A 351 -5.20 16.12 15.88
CA ALA A 351 -5.57 15.11 16.84
C ALA A 351 -4.54 15.06 17.97
N SER A 352 -4.99 14.67 19.16
CA SER A 352 -4.14 14.48 20.32
C SER A 352 -4.53 13.21 21.07
N LEU A 353 -3.53 12.56 21.65
CA LEU A 353 -3.69 11.47 22.60
C LEU A 353 -3.43 11.99 24.00
N THR A 354 -4.22 11.55 24.96
CA THR A 354 -3.97 11.69 26.38
C THR A 354 -3.74 10.30 26.96
N ILE A 355 -2.53 10.03 27.45
CA ILE A 355 -2.21 8.78 28.13
C ILE A 355 -1.78 9.16 29.54
N GLN A 356 -2.57 8.75 30.54
CA GLN A 356 -2.48 9.27 31.91
C GLN A 356 -2.62 10.81 31.92
N GLU A 357 -1.56 11.54 32.31
CA GLU A 357 -1.53 13.01 32.35
C GLU A 357 -0.77 13.62 31.15
N ASP A 358 -0.17 12.79 30.29
CA ASP A 358 0.64 13.24 29.17
C ASP A 358 -0.21 13.48 27.92
N LEU A 359 -0.02 14.66 27.31
CA LEU A 359 -0.67 15.04 26.05
C LEU A 359 0.32 14.89 24.88
N ILE A 360 -0.04 14.10 23.89
CA ILE A 360 0.77 13.80 22.70
C ILE A 360 0.01 14.31 21.47
N GLN A 361 0.63 15.16 20.66
CA GLN A 361 0.00 15.70 19.44
C GLN A 361 0.29 14.79 18.25
N SER A 362 -0.61 14.75 17.27
CA SER A 362 -0.37 14.06 16.00
C SER A 362 0.86 14.64 15.31
N ASP A 363 1.75 13.78 14.81
CA ASP A 363 2.99 14.23 14.19
C ASP A 363 2.73 14.67 12.74
N PRO A 364 2.96 15.95 12.38
CA PRO A 364 2.77 16.43 11.01
C PRO A 364 3.62 15.70 9.98
N GLN A 365 4.76 15.12 10.37
CA GLN A 365 5.61 14.33 9.46
C GLN A 365 4.97 12.99 9.11
N LEU A 366 4.11 12.44 9.96
CA LEU A 366 3.43 11.16 9.74
C LEU A 366 2.07 11.29 9.07
N VAL A 367 1.62 12.52 8.81
CA VAL A 367 0.40 12.80 8.07
C VAL A 367 0.57 12.41 6.61
N ILE A 368 -0.38 11.65 6.07
CA ILE A 368 -0.44 11.33 4.65
C ILE A 368 -1.25 12.38 3.94
N ASP A 369 -0.69 12.98 2.91
CA ASP A 369 -1.34 14.03 2.11
C ASP A 369 -2.28 13.46 1.02
N SER A 370 -2.76 12.22 1.19
CA SER A 370 -3.64 11.50 0.25
C SER A 370 -5.08 11.32 0.73
N GLY A 371 -5.41 11.76 1.96
CA GLY A 371 -6.79 11.75 2.47
C GLY A 371 -7.65 12.86 1.86
N PRO A 372 -8.99 12.80 2.00
CA PRO A 372 -9.88 13.85 1.49
C PRO A 372 -9.59 15.17 2.23
N ARG A 373 -9.10 16.16 1.48
CA ARG A 373 -8.84 17.51 2.04
C ARG A 373 -10.13 18.24 2.40
N VAL A 374 -11.17 18.05 1.58
CA VAL A 374 -12.51 18.63 1.76
C VAL A 374 -13.53 17.51 1.62
N ILE A 375 -14.56 17.52 2.46
CA ILE A 375 -15.73 16.65 2.36
C ILE A 375 -16.98 17.52 2.32
N ASN A 376 -17.68 17.50 1.20
CA ASN A 376 -18.85 18.32 0.97
C ASN A 376 -20.09 17.79 1.72
N PRO A 377 -21.15 18.61 1.86
CA PRO A 377 -22.44 18.15 2.34
C PRO A 377 -22.95 16.89 1.62
N GLY A 378 -23.31 15.87 2.40
CA GLY A 378 -23.78 14.58 1.93
C GLY A 378 -22.68 13.57 1.57
N GLU A 379 -21.40 13.97 1.65
CA GLU A 379 -20.27 13.09 1.37
C GLU A 379 -19.73 12.42 2.64
N ARG A 380 -18.93 11.37 2.41
CA ARG A 380 -18.21 10.62 3.44
C ARG A 380 -16.77 10.44 3.02
N GLY A 381 -15.87 10.33 4.00
CA GLY A 381 -14.45 10.14 3.75
C GLY A 381 -13.76 9.41 4.89
N LYS A 382 -12.58 8.85 4.60
CA LYS A 382 -11.70 8.23 5.59
C LYS A 382 -10.39 8.97 5.66
N PHE A 383 -9.85 9.13 6.86
CA PHE A 383 -8.53 9.72 7.07
C PHE A 383 -7.81 9.05 8.24
N VAL A 384 -6.48 9.15 8.23
CA VAL A 384 -5.61 8.56 9.25
C VAL A 384 -4.93 9.68 10.05
N LYS A 385 -4.81 9.50 11.36
CA LYS A 385 -3.94 10.32 12.21
C LYS A 385 -2.95 9.41 12.91
N SER A 386 -1.68 9.80 12.88
CA SER A 386 -0.57 9.03 13.44
C SER A 386 0.22 9.85 14.45
N PHE A 387 0.76 9.17 15.46
CA PHE A 387 1.46 9.76 16.60
C PHE A 387 2.76 9.00 16.83
N ALA A 388 3.86 9.73 17.04
CA ALA A 388 5.13 9.15 17.46
C ALA A 388 5.29 9.31 18.97
N LEU A 389 5.55 8.20 19.66
CA LEU A 389 5.74 8.11 21.10
C LEU A 389 7.18 7.69 21.38
N ASP A 390 7.76 8.21 22.47
CA ASP A 390 9.07 7.75 22.95
C ASP A 390 8.97 6.32 23.48
N LYS A 391 9.78 5.41 22.94
CA LYS A 391 9.68 3.97 23.24
C LYS A 391 10.01 3.65 24.70
N LEU A 392 10.99 4.33 25.28
CA LEU A 392 11.36 4.15 26.68
C LEU A 392 10.22 4.58 27.61
N ARG A 393 9.63 5.76 27.35
CA ARG A 393 8.47 6.24 28.12
C ARG A 393 7.24 5.36 27.91
N TYR A 394 7.03 4.89 26.68
CA TYR A 394 5.95 3.95 26.39
C TYR A 394 6.07 2.69 27.24
N GLN A 395 7.24 2.04 27.19
CA GLN A 395 7.52 0.82 27.94
C GLN A 395 7.34 0.99 29.45
N ALA A 396 7.83 2.09 30.01
CA ALA A 396 7.85 2.29 31.45
C ALA A 396 6.50 2.76 32.03
N PHE A 397 5.69 3.50 31.26
CA PHE A 397 4.53 4.21 31.82
C PHE A 397 3.24 4.14 31.01
N TRP A 398 3.30 3.95 29.70
CA TRP A 398 2.10 4.05 28.83
C TRP A 398 1.63 2.70 28.28
N GLN A 399 2.47 1.67 28.31
CA GLN A 399 2.15 0.36 27.77
C GLN A 399 0.99 -0.28 28.53
N GLY A 400 -0.12 -0.51 27.82
CA GLY A 400 -1.34 -1.12 28.38
C GLY A 400 -2.25 -0.14 29.12
N GLU A 401 -1.94 1.16 29.09
CA GLU A 401 -2.79 2.21 29.66
C GLU A 401 -3.90 2.63 28.69
N PRO A 402 -5.03 3.17 29.19
CA PRO A 402 -6.07 3.74 28.34
C PRO A 402 -5.56 4.98 27.60
N ILE A 403 -6.03 5.15 26.38
CA ILE A 403 -5.70 6.25 25.48
C ILE A 403 -6.97 7.08 25.26
N GLY A 404 -6.98 8.29 25.83
CA GLY A 404 -7.96 9.31 25.46
C GLY A 404 -7.59 9.93 24.11
N ILE A 405 -8.56 10.09 23.21
CA ILE A 405 -8.33 10.59 21.86
C ILE A 405 -9.21 11.81 21.67
N ALA A 406 -8.61 12.94 21.31
CA ALA A 406 -9.33 14.15 20.94
C ALA A 406 -9.00 14.54 19.51
N VAL A 407 -10.03 14.83 18.70
CA VAL A 407 -9.89 15.21 17.29
C VAL A 407 -10.67 16.49 17.07
N ASN A 408 -10.10 17.44 16.33
CA ASN A 408 -10.85 18.56 15.81
C ASN A 408 -10.96 18.52 14.28
N ILE A 409 -12.06 19.05 13.76
CA ILE A 409 -12.31 19.15 12.32
C ILE A 409 -12.77 20.57 12.01
N PRO A 410 -11.97 21.37 11.30
CA PRO A 410 -12.39 22.70 10.87
C PRO A 410 -13.40 22.64 9.71
N THR A 411 -14.22 23.68 9.61
CA THR A 411 -15.12 23.92 8.47
C THR A 411 -14.46 24.87 7.47
N GLU A 412 -14.79 24.77 6.16
CA GLU A 412 -14.15 25.57 5.10
C GLU A 412 -14.35 27.08 5.25
N LEU A 413 -15.26 27.51 6.12
CA LEU A 413 -15.36 28.91 6.59
C LEU A 413 -14.04 29.45 7.18
N ALA A 414 -13.03 28.60 7.40
CA ALA A 414 -11.72 28.90 7.99
C ALA A 414 -10.55 29.14 7.00
N ALA A 415 -10.63 28.80 5.71
CA ALA A 415 -9.40 28.62 4.91
C ALA A 415 -8.89 29.86 4.15
N SER A 416 -9.60 31.00 4.14
CA SER A 416 -9.23 32.14 3.27
C SER A 416 -8.42 33.28 3.93
N THR A 417 -7.94 33.17 5.17
CA THR A 417 -7.27 34.29 5.87
C THR A 417 -5.76 34.17 6.07
N ASN A 418 -5.09 33.09 5.61
CA ASN A 418 -3.65 32.92 5.82
C ASN A 418 -2.82 32.66 4.54
N ARG A 419 -3.19 33.28 3.41
CA ARG A 419 -2.28 33.39 2.26
C ARG A 419 -2.16 34.85 1.81
N THR A 420 -0.92 35.34 1.91
CA THR A 420 -0.37 36.62 1.41
C THR A 420 -0.89 37.92 2.04
N ALA A 421 -0.31 38.29 3.18
CA ALA A 421 -0.03 39.69 3.46
C ALA A 421 1.25 40.09 2.72
N SER A 422 1.12 40.52 1.47
CA SER A 422 2.09 41.39 0.81
C SER A 422 1.33 42.58 0.23
N ASP A 423 1.61 43.73 0.82
CA ASP A 423 1.22 45.11 0.56
C ASP A 423 0.35 45.48 -0.66
N ALA A 424 -0.62 46.34 -0.32
CA ALA A 424 -1.24 47.40 -1.12
C ALA A 424 -2.39 47.02 -2.08
N GLU A 425 -3.57 46.74 -1.51
CA GLU A 425 -4.89 47.18 -2.02
C GLU A 425 -6.00 46.84 -1.00
N VAL A 426 -5.91 47.40 0.20
CA VAL A 426 -6.92 47.23 1.26
C VAL A 426 -7.43 48.61 1.66
N GLU A 427 -8.34 49.19 0.88
CA GLU A 427 -9.30 50.21 1.37
C GLU A 427 -10.49 50.36 0.39
N GLU A 428 -11.12 49.27 -0.10
CA GLU A 428 -12.50 49.41 -0.64
C GLU A 428 -13.34 48.12 -0.74
N SER A 429 -13.07 47.09 0.06
CA SER A 429 -13.91 45.88 0.12
C SER A 429 -14.33 45.45 1.54
N LEU A 430 -13.92 46.20 2.57
CA LEU A 430 -14.17 45.91 3.99
C LEU A 430 -15.60 46.22 4.49
N ALA A 431 -16.59 46.29 3.61
CA ALA A 431 -17.97 46.64 3.98
C ALA A 431 -19.04 45.56 3.70
N SER A 432 -18.66 44.32 3.35
CA SER A 432 -19.65 43.23 3.22
C SER A 432 -19.23 41.83 3.71
N ALA A 433 -18.04 41.67 4.27
CA ALA A 433 -17.69 40.44 4.98
C ALA A 433 -18.28 40.51 6.40
N GLY A 434 -19.54 40.10 6.54
CA GLY A 434 -20.10 39.80 7.85
C GLY A 434 -19.22 38.77 8.57
N ASP A 435 -19.04 38.94 9.87
CA ASP A 435 -18.37 38.01 10.77
C ASP A 435 -18.86 36.57 10.52
N LYS A 436 -18.11 35.83 9.71
CA LYS A 436 -18.35 34.40 9.49
C LYS A 436 -17.53 33.67 10.54
N GLU A 437 -18.17 33.35 11.67
CA GLU A 437 -17.56 32.60 12.76
C GLU A 437 -17.01 31.27 12.24
N THR A 438 -15.72 31.03 12.51
CA THR A 438 -15.04 29.76 12.25
C THR A 438 -15.63 28.69 13.17
N LEU A 439 -16.36 27.73 12.61
CA LEU A 439 -16.80 26.57 13.37
C LEU A 439 -15.70 25.49 13.34
N VAL A 440 -15.29 25.02 14.51
CA VAL A 440 -14.40 23.88 14.70
C VAL A 440 -15.16 22.82 15.50
N LEU A 441 -15.28 21.63 14.94
CA LEU A 441 -15.96 20.50 15.56
C LEU A 441 -14.98 19.74 16.43
N TYR A 442 -15.39 19.30 17.62
CA TYR A 442 -14.52 18.61 18.59
C TYR A 442 -15.09 17.25 18.98
N TYR A 443 -14.30 16.21 18.85
CA TYR A 443 -14.68 14.83 19.13
C TYR A 443 -13.74 14.23 20.16
N TYR A 444 -14.29 13.35 21.00
CA TYR A 444 -13.55 12.64 22.04
C TYR A 444 -13.91 11.16 22.03
N PHE A 445 -12.88 10.32 22.13
CA PHE A 445 -12.99 8.86 22.22
C PHE A 445 -12.06 8.35 23.32
N GLU A 446 -12.29 7.12 23.78
CA GLU A 446 -11.38 6.44 24.72
C GLU A 446 -11.12 5.03 24.20
N TRP A 447 -9.86 4.66 24.06
CA TRP A 447 -9.46 3.32 23.62
C TRP A 447 -8.60 2.65 24.68
N MET A 448 -8.98 1.45 25.11
CA MET A 448 -8.14 0.57 25.92
C MET A 448 -7.45 -0.46 25.02
N PRO A 449 -6.14 -0.36 24.74
CA PRO A 449 -5.45 -1.28 23.85
C PRO A 449 -5.32 -2.68 24.46
N HIS A 450 -5.67 -3.71 23.70
CA HIS A 450 -5.33 -5.09 24.03
C HIS A 450 -4.01 -5.45 23.36
N LEU A 451 -2.96 -5.62 24.14
CA LEU A 451 -1.62 -5.90 23.63
C LEU A 451 -1.46 -7.38 23.29
N ASP A 452 -1.04 -7.65 22.06
CA ASP A 452 -0.64 -8.98 21.57
C ASP A 452 0.85 -9.23 21.81
N GLN A 453 1.64 -8.15 21.82
CA GLN A 453 3.08 -8.14 22.07
C GLN A 453 3.45 -6.95 22.97
N TYR A 454 4.58 -7.05 23.66
CA TYR A 454 5.03 -6.05 24.64
C TYR A 454 6.46 -5.61 24.36
N ILE A 455 6.78 -4.37 24.68
CA ILE A 455 8.14 -3.87 24.78
C ILE A 455 8.70 -4.25 26.15
N THR A 456 9.85 -4.91 26.15
CA THR A 456 10.58 -5.35 27.34
C THR A 456 11.42 -4.22 27.94
N ASP A 457 11.96 -4.42 29.15
CA ASP A 457 12.91 -3.48 29.78
C ASP A 457 14.19 -3.27 28.94
N ALA A 458 14.51 -4.19 28.02
CA ALA A 458 15.60 -4.06 27.06
C ALA A 458 15.21 -3.24 25.81
N LEU A 459 13.98 -2.73 25.75
CA LEU A 459 13.38 -2.03 24.61
C LEU A 459 13.27 -2.87 23.34
N GLU A 460 13.12 -4.19 23.51
CA GLU A 460 12.87 -5.16 22.45
C GLU A 460 11.43 -5.66 22.50
N VAL A 461 10.88 -6.04 21.35
CA VAL A 461 9.54 -6.64 21.23
C VAL A 461 9.57 -8.10 21.66
N ASP A 462 8.79 -8.45 22.68
CA ASP A 462 8.59 -9.85 23.10
C ASP A 462 7.47 -10.51 22.29
N LYS A 463 7.86 -11.39 21.36
CA LYS A 463 6.96 -12.13 20.47
C LYS A 463 6.38 -13.39 21.12
N HIS A 464 6.70 -13.72 22.37
CA HIS A 464 6.32 -14.97 23.04
C HIS A 464 5.18 -14.86 24.05
N SER A 465 4.63 -13.67 24.34
CA SER A 465 3.68 -13.52 25.45
C SER A 465 2.24 -14.04 25.18
N SER A 466 1.93 -14.47 23.96
CA SER A 466 0.59 -14.96 23.60
C SER A 466 0.39 -16.46 23.80
N GLN A 467 0.79 -17.01 24.96
CA GLN A 467 0.25 -18.26 25.48
C GLN A 467 0.63 -18.48 26.96
N ASP A 468 -0.38 -18.50 27.84
CA ASP A 468 -0.33 -18.97 29.23
C ASP A 468 0.65 -18.28 30.21
N ASP A 469 0.22 -17.16 30.82
CA ASP A 469 0.58 -16.91 32.23
C ASP A 469 -0.39 -15.94 32.94
N ARG A 470 -1.67 -16.37 33.01
CA ARG A 470 -2.61 -15.89 34.05
C ARG A 470 -3.22 -17.06 34.79
N THR A 471 -2.38 -17.94 35.33
CA THR A 471 -2.78 -18.84 36.42
C THR A 471 -1.78 -18.77 37.57
N SER A 472 -2.19 -18.02 38.59
CA SER A 472 -2.02 -18.34 40.00
C SER A 472 -0.64 -18.75 40.49
N THR A 473 0.10 -17.77 41.03
CA THR A 473 0.91 -18.01 42.22
C THR A 473 0.60 -16.97 43.29
N SER A 474 -0.54 -17.19 43.95
CA SER A 474 -0.69 -16.80 45.35
C SER A 474 0.40 -17.55 46.13
N HIS A 475 1.45 -16.85 46.57
CA HIS A 475 2.24 -17.26 47.72
C HIS A 475 2.27 -16.11 48.72
N SER A 476 1.37 -16.24 49.68
CA SER A 476 1.39 -15.56 50.96
C SER A 476 2.77 -15.69 51.63
N ALA A 477 3.51 -14.59 51.75
CA ALA A 477 4.51 -14.45 52.80
C ALA A 477 3.86 -13.67 53.94
N LYS A 478 3.56 -14.41 55.00
CA LYS A 478 2.96 -13.93 56.25
C LYS A 478 3.81 -12.83 56.88
N VAL A 479 3.13 -11.73 57.20
CA VAL A 479 3.51 -10.79 58.25
C VAL A 479 3.66 -11.56 59.56
N ASN A 480 4.82 -11.48 60.19
CA ASN A 480 5.00 -11.85 61.60
C ASN A 480 5.55 -10.61 62.32
N VAL A 481 4.62 -9.86 62.94
CA VAL A 481 4.92 -8.80 63.90
C VAL A 481 5.04 -9.48 65.25
N GLU A 482 6.23 -9.49 65.84
CA GLU A 482 6.42 -9.72 67.26
C GLU A 482 6.67 -8.36 67.93
N GLU A 483 5.65 -7.87 68.63
CA GLU A 483 5.78 -6.91 69.72
C GLU A 483 6.24 -7.66 70.98
N SER A 484 7.33 -7.24 71.59
CA SER A 484 7.44 -7.27 73.06
C SER A 484 8.46 -6.23 73.55
N LEU A 485 7.91 -5.22 74.22
CA LEU A 485 8.58 -4.29 75.13
C LEU A 485 9.14 -5.06 76.34
N VAL A 486 10.40 -4.80 76.72
CA VAL A 486 10.83 -4.73 78.13
C VAL A 486 11.88 -3.62 78.27
N ASP A 487 11.50 -2.65 79.09
CA ASP A 487 12.28 -1.59 79.71
C ASP A 487 12.99 -2.16 80.95
N GLU A 488 14.25 -1.80 81.21
CA GLU A 488 14.85 -1.61 82.55
C GLU A 488 16.35 -1.24 82.44
N THR A 489 16.62 0.06 82.60
CA THR A 489 17.52 0.70 83.59
C THR A 489 18.97 0.23 83.86
N GLU A 490 19.82 1.26 84.06
CA GLU A 490 21.03 1.31 84.93
C GLU A 490 22.28 0.54 84.45
N GLU A 491 23.53 0.93 84.66
CA GLU A 491 24.27 2.06 85.24
C GLU A 491 25.76 1.81 84.83
N GLU A 492 26.54 2.88 84.76
CA GLU A 492 28.02 2.94 84.94
C GLU A 492 28.99 2.04 84.12
N GLY A 493 29.95 2.70 83.46
CA GLY A 493 31.18 2.12 82.92
C GLY A 493 31.87 3.01 81.90
#